data_AF-A0A3Q1H9N4-F1
#
_entry.id   AF-A0A3Q1H9N4-F1
#
_cell.length_a   1.000
_cell.length_b   1.000
_cell.length_c   1.000
_cell.angle_alpha   90.00
_cell.angle_beta   90.00
_cell.angle_gamma   90.00
#
_symmetry.space_group_name_H-M   'P 1'
#
loop_
_entity.id
_entity.type
_entity.pdbx_description
1 polymer ?
#
loop_
_entity_poly.entity_id
_entity_poly.type
_entity_poly.pdbx_seq_one_letter_code
_entity_poly.pdbx_strand_id
1 'polypeptide(L)'
;MSFLEKPSPGRLLLDDTVPLTAVIEASQNLQSHTVCGISLPLPPKKLIGNMDREFIAERQRGLQTYLDSITQHPLLCSSLPVKKFLDPNNYSANYTEIALQQVSMFFRSDPKWEVLEPLRDMGWRIRKKYFLIKNKEQTKERYLLSWVDLGPDKFLSDKDLQSAMKLLTSLSIPYLCPLLFSSTSESSALLIRPFSEKGSLKDHICKVKPREIYLKKYCNPKKSQGLELSQIKLYGRQILEGLKLLHDGGVFHGHLHTSNVIVEDGVCRLTDVENGMLGVPSTLRPVFTQFRKINTTESIDVFCFGHLLYEMTYGRPPDSVPVDQHPTVPYTAVVSVLQSILSTEACKSGMPKVSELMQTPLFSDVQLQHSEKLQIKVPSRLKEALKTAKESLEKRLQEEQRVIHQHKRLTRAQSHHGSEEEKKRRKILARKVHNTETLFKLVTLLTITLHVNLFFCLSSGSGASSPPTCPSSPTPPSTTGMPVCLAVCVCMLKCLSVCLSVCLSLCFAQD
;
A
#
# COMPACT_ATOMS: atom_id res chain seq x y z
N MET A 1 -23.60 -33.49 15.79
CA MET A 1 -23.55 -32.55 14.64
C MET A 1 -23.52 -31.15 15.20
N SER A 2 -22.32 -30.56 15.28
CA SER A 2 -22.12 -29.20 15.76
C SER A 2 -22.53 -28.21 14.66
N PHE A 3 -23.56 -27.42 14.94
CA PHE A 3 -23.90 -26.25 14.15
C PHE A 3 -22.72 -25.28 14.23
N LEU A 4 -21.96 -25.19 13.14
CA LEU A 4 -21.05 -24.08 12.90
C LEU A 4 -21.91 -22.82 12.79
N GLU A 5 -21.90 -22.02 13.86
CA GLU A 5 -22.35 -20.63 13.80
C GLU A 5 -21.68 -19.95 12.61
N LYS A 6 -22.48 -19.50 11.65
CA LYS A 6 -22.01 -18.54 10.65
C LYS A 6 -21.59 -17.28 11.40
N PRO A 7 -20.37 -16.75 11.20
CA PRO A 7 -20.04 -15.45 11.74
C PRO A 7 -21.01 -14.42 11.20
N SER A 8 -21.42 -13.48 12.05
CA SER A 8 -22.13 -12.27 11.64
C SER A 8 -21.38 -11.60 10.49
N PRO A 9 -22.06 -10.91 9.55
CA PRO A 9 -21.38 -10.22 8.46
C PRO A 9 -20.57 -9.05 9.03
N GLY A 10 -19.37 -9.34 9.52
CA GLY A 10 -18.37 -8.37 9.89
C GLY A 10 -18.03 -7.57 8.64
N ARG A 11 -18.26 -6.26 8.72
CA ARG A 11 -17.82 -5.30 7.70
C ARG A 11 -16.31 -5.51 7.52
N LEU A 12 -15.90 -6.04 6.37
CA LEU A 12 -14.51 -6.38 6.10
C LEU A 12 -13.64 -5.15 6.33
N LEU A 13 -12.65 -5.24 7.23
CA LEU A 13 -11.66 -4.18 7.44
C LEU A 13 -10.75 -4.15 6.21
N LEU A 14 -11.01 -3.23 5.30
CA LEU A 14 -10.33 -3.13 4.02
C LEU A 14 -8.98 -2.40 4.16
N ASP A 15 -8.01 -2.79 3.34
CA ASP A 15 -6.73 -2.11 3.17
C ASP A 15 -6.71 -1.37 1.81
N ASP A 16 -6.84 -0.04 1.85
CA ASP A 16 -6.86 0.80 0.64
C ASP A 16 -5.51 0.83 -0.10
N THR A 17 -4.44 0.38 0.53
CA THR A 17 -3.08 0.42 -0.02
C THR A 17 -2.76 -0.81 -0.87
N VAL A 18 -3.57 -1.88 -0.78
CA VAL A 18 -3.37 -3.08 -1.58
C VAL A 18 -3.60 -2.75 -3.06
N PRO A 19 -2.59 -2.93 -3.94
CA PRO A 19 -2.78 -2.69 -5.36
C PRO A 19 -3.79 -3.69 -5.93
N LEU A 20 -4.72 -3.20 -6.76
CA LEU A 20 -5.64 -4.03 -7.52
C LEU A 20 -5.17 -4.08 -8.97
N THR A 21 -5.29 -5.26 -9.60
CA THR A 21 -4.94 -5.46 -11.01
C THR A 21 -6.13 -6.08 -11.75
N ALA A 22 -6.26 -5.77 -13.03
CA ALA A 22 -7.29 -6.31 -13.90
C ALA A 22 -6.72 -6.61 -15.28
N VAL A 23 -7.28 -7.63 -15.92
CA VAL A 23 -6.98 -8.00 -17.31
C VAL A 23 -8.24 -7.79 -18.14
N ILE A 24 -8.12 -7.10 -19.27
CA ILE A 24 -9.26 -6.82 -20.16
C ILE A 24 -9.51 -8.01 -21.08
N GLU A 25 -10.68 -8.63 -20.96
CA GLU A 25 -11.08 -9.76 -21.80
C GLU A 25 -11.92 -9.34 -23.03
N ALA A 26 -12.57 -8.17 -23.02
CA ALA A 26 -13.35 -7.63 -24.16
C ALA A 26 -13.48 -6.09 -24.10
N SER A 27 -13.60 -5.41 -25.26
CA SER A 27 -13.72 -3.93 -25.30
C SER A 27 -14.70 -3.34 -26.32
N GLN A 28 -15.44 -2.31 -25.91
CA GLN A 28 -16.20 -1.39 -26.77
C GLN A 28 -16.20 0.02 -26.18
N ASN A 29 -15.91 1.00 -27.04
CA ASN A 29 -15.98 2.46 -26.91
C ASN A 29 -15.42 3.14 -25.64
N LEU A 30 -14.56 4.15 -25.86
CA LEU A 30 -14.01 4.99 -24.80
C LEU A 30 -14.03 6.45 -25.26
N GLN A 31 -14.51 7.36 -24.42
CA GLN A 31 -14.41 8.80 -24.65
C GLN A 31 -13.09 9.34 -24.08
N SER A 32 -12.60 10.42 -24.65
CA SER A 32 -11.22 10.90 -24.57
C SER A 32 -11.06 12.01 -23.55
N HIS A 33 -10.26 11.86 -22.50
CA HIS A 33 -9.97 12.96 -21.56
C HIS A 33 -8.64 12.80 -20.81
N THR A 34 -8.07 13.93 -20.40
CA THR A 34 -6.91 14.08 -19.52
C THR A 34 -7.35 13.93 -18.06
N VAL A 35 -6.70 13.07 -17.26
CA VAL A 35 -7.00 12.91 -15.83
C VAL A 35 -5.94 13.63 -15.01
N CYS A 36 -6.33 14.66 -14.25
CA CYS A 36 -5.43 15.43 -13.37
C CYS A 36 -4.16 15.96 -14.07
N GLY A 37 -4.20 16.25 -15.37
CA GLY A 37 -3.04 16.71 -16.14
C GLY A 37 -2.02 15.61 -16.46
N ILE A 38 -2.33 14.33 -16.23
CA ILE A 38 -1.54 13.19 -16.70
C ILE A 38 -1.99 12.82 -18.11
N SER A 39 -1.02 12.71 -19.02
CA SER A 39 -1.25 12.17 -20.36
C SER A 39 -1.36 10.66 -20.28
N LEU A 40 -2.58 10.13 -20.42
CA LEU A 40 -2.83 8.69 -20.43
C LEU A 40 -2.90 8.18 -21.89
N PRO A 41 -2.19 7.08 -22.23
CA PRO A 41 -2.22 6.53 -23.57
C PRO A 41 -3.58 5.89 -23.84
N LEU A 42 -4.42 6.54 -24.64
CA LEU A 42 -5.70 6.00 -25.07
C LEU A 42 -5.58 5.37 -26.46
N PRO A 43 -6.16 4.20 -26.71
CA PRO A 43 -6.19 3.65 -28.06
C PRO A 43 -6.99 4.56 -29.01
N PRO A 44 -6.61 4.64 -30.30
CA PRO A 44 -7.32 5.44 -31.30
C PRO A 44 -8.81 5.08 -31.38
N LYS A 45 -9.67 6.09 -31.56
CA LYS A 45 -11.10 5.87 -31.83
C LYS A 45 -11.31 5.65 -33.33
N LYS A 46 -12.12 4.67 -33.72
CA LYS A 46 -12.74 4.59 -35.05
C LYS A 46 -14.21 5.01 -34.94
N LEU A 47 -14.63 5.97 -35.77
CA LEU A 47 -16.01 6.49 -35.81
C LEU A 47 -16.99 5.54 -36.51
N ILE A 48 -16.50 4.56 -37.29
CA ILE A 48 -17.29 3.56 -37.99
C ILE A 48 -16.81 2.17 -37.57
N GLY A 49 -17.75 1.32 -37.18
CA GLY A 49 -17.52 0.04 -36.52
C GLY A 49 -16.88 -0.98 -37.45
N ASN A 50 -15.57 -1.19 -37.30
CA ASN A 50 -14.92 -2.39 -37.80
C ASN A 50 -14.73 -3.35 -36.61
N MET A 51 -15.37 -4.52 -36.64
CA MET A 51 -15.22 -5.57 -35.63
C MET A 51 -14.13 -6.59 -36.03
N ASP A 52 -13.22 -6.17 -36.89
CA ASP A 52 -12.09 -6.99 -37.32
C ASP A 52 -11.26 -7.48 -36.12
N ARG A 53 -10.82 -8.74 -36.18
CA ARG A 53 -10.20 -9.42 -35.04
C ARG A 53 -8.90 -8.75 -34.63
N GLU A 54 -8.13 -8.29 -35.61
CA GLU A 54 -6.87 -7.57 -35.45
C GLU A 54 -7.10 -6.23 -34.77
N PHE A 55 -8.16 -5.51 -35.15
CA PHE A 55 -8.54 -4.23 -34.53
C PHE A 55 -9.02 -4.41 -33.08
N ILE A 56 -9.82 -5.44 -32.80
CA ILE A 56 -10.25 -5.77 -31.43
C ILE A 56 -9.03 -6.09 -30.56
N ALA A 57 -8.09 -6.90 -31.06
CA ALA A 57 -6.87 -7.24 -30.35
C ALA A 57 -5.96 -6.03 -30.11
N GLU A 58 -5.81 -5.15 -31.10
CA GLU A 58 -5.08 -3.88 -30.95
C GLU A 58 -5.71 -2.98 -29.88
N ARG A 59 -7.04 -2.87 -29.89
CA ARG A 59 -7.79 -2.07 -28.92
C ARG A 59 -7.72 -2.64 -27.51
N GLN A 60 -7.82 -3.96 -27.35
CA GLN A 60 -7.62 -4.64 -26.06
C GLN A 60 -6.23 -4.35 -25.50
N ARG A 61 -5.17 -4.45 -26.33
CA ARG A 61 -3.81 -4.09 -25.92
C ARG A 61 -3.72 -2.63 -25.48
N GLY A 62 -4.26 -1.70 -26.27
CA GLY A 62 -4.22 -0.28 -25.92
C GLY A 62 -4.99 0.06 -24.63
N LEU A 63 -6.13 -0.59 -24.38
CA LEU A 63 -6.85 -0.42 -23.12
C LEU A 63 -6.13 -1.06 -21.93
N GLN A 64 -5.44 -2.19 -22.14
CA GLN A 64 -4.61 -2.77 -21.09
C GLN A 64 -3.47 -1.81 -20.73
N THR A 65 -2.78 -1.22 -21.71
CA THR A 65 -1.75 -0.20 -21.47
C THR A 65 -2.32 1.02 -20.71
N TYR A 66 -3.55 1.43 -21.01
CA TYR A 66 -4.23 2.49 -20.26
C TYR A 66 -4.47 2.10 -18.78
N LEU A 67 -5.02 0.90 -18.52
CA LEU A 67 -5.23 0.40 -17.16
C LEU A 67 -3.90 0.22 -16.42
N ASP A 68 -2.88 -0.30 -17.08
CA ASP A 68 -1.54 -0.46 -16.52
C ASP A 68 -0.97 0.91 -16.12
N SER A 69 -1.14 1.93 -16.96
CA SER A 69 -0.70 3.30 -16.64
C SER A 69 -1.40 3.87 -15.41
N ILE A 70 -2.71 3.66 -15.26
CA ILE A 70 -3.47 4.11 -14.08
C ILE A 70 -3.08 3.33 -12.82
N THR A 71 -2.97 2.01 -12.93
CA THR A 71 -2.71 1.13 -11.78
C THR A 71 -1.25 1.19 -11.31
N GLN A 72 -0.33 1.60 -12.19
CA GLN A 72 1.06 1.89 -11.83
C GLN A 72 1.25 3.28 -11.23
N HIS A 73 0.33 4.23 -11.46
CA HIS A 73 0.43 5.57 -10.89
C HIS A 73 0.05 5.58 -9.40
N PRO A 74 0.97 5.91 -8.46
CA PRO A 74 0.77 5.70 -7.02
C PRO A 74 -0.45 6.38 -6.40
N LEU A 75 -0.87 7.53 -6.95
CA LEU A 75 -2.03 8.25 -6.44
C LEU A 75 -3.35 7.85 -7.11
N LEU A 76 -3.31 7.44 -8.38
CA LEU A 76 -4.53 7.10 -9.12
C LEU A 76 -5.02 5.71 -8.74
N CYS A 77 -4.11 4.75 -8.58
CA CYS A 77 -4.44 3.38 -8.21
C CYS A 77 -5.16 3.27 -6.85
N SER A 78 -4.89 4.21 -5.93
CA SER A 78 -5.52 4.30 -4.61
C SER A 78 -6.77 5.19 -4.58
N SER A 79 -7.17 5.80 -5.70
CA SER A 79 -8.34 6.68 -5.75
C SER A 79 -9.65 5.89 -5.70
N LEU A 80 -10.69 6.46 -5.08
CA LEU A 80 -12.01 5.81 -5.00
C LEU A 80 -12.58 5.42 -6.37
N PRO A 81 -12.55 6.26 -7.42
CA PRO A 81 -13.07 5.85 -8.72
C PRO A 81 -12.37 4.61 -9.29
N VAL A 82 -11.05 4.51 -9.16
CA VAL A 82 -10.27 3.37 -9.65
C VAL A 82 -10.55 2.13 -8.80
N LYS A 83 -10.53 2.25 -7.48
CA LYS A 83 -10.84 1.14 -6.57
C LYS A 83 -12.27 0.62 -6.75
N LYS A 84 -13.25 1.51 -6.87
CA LYS A 84 -14.66 1.16 -7.14
C LYS A 84 -14.86 0.49 -8.49
N PHE A 85 -14.08 0.86 -9.48
CA PHE A 85 -14.12 0.17 -10.77
C PHE A 85 -13.54 -1.24 -10.70
N LEU A 86 -12.35 -1.38 -10.10
CA LEU A 86 -11.65 -2.66 -10.02
C LEU A 86 -12.32 -3.62 -9.03
N ASP A 87 -12.96 -3.09 -7.98
CA ASP A 87 -13.61 -3.88 -6.93
C ASP A 87 -14.90 -3.17 -6.44
N PRO A 88 -15.96 -3.17 -7.25
CA PRO A 88 -17.20 -2.46 -6.91
C PRO A 88 -17.89 -3.01 -5.66
N ASN A 89 -17.69 -4.29 -5.34
CA ASN A 89 -18.36 -4.90 -4.18
C ASN A 89 -17.84 -4.28 -2.88
N ASN A 90 -16.51 -4.15 -2.75
CA ASN A 90 -15.89 -3.63 -1.54
C ASN A 90 -15.85 -2.09 -1.47
N TYR A 91 -15.99 -1.39 -2.60
CA TYR A 91 -15.94 0.08 -2.68
C TYR A 91 -17.26 0.72 -3.16
N SER A 92 -18.39 0.03 -2.97
CA SER A 92 -19.73 0.51 -3.34
C SER A 92 -20.31 1.58 -2.40
N ALA A 93 -19.88 1.58 -1.14
CA ALA A 93 -20.49 2.38 -0.07
C ALA A 93 -20.33 3.90 -0.28
N ASN A 94 -21.35 4.66 0.12
CA ASN A 94 -21.29 6.11 0.18
C ASN A 94 -20.66 6.58 1.50
N TYR A 95 -19.33 6.55 1.56
CA TYR A 95 -18.59 6.91 2.78
C TYR A 95 -18.83 8.35 3.24
N THR A 96 -19.17 9.27 2.33
CA THR A 96 -19.49 10.67 2.69
C THR A 96 -20.80 10.75 3.47
N GLU A 97 -21.82 10.02 3.04
CA GLU A 97 -23.12 9.97 3.70
C GLU A 97 -23.03 9.27 5.07
N ILE A 98 -22.31 8.16 5.15
CA ILE A 98 -22.03 7.46 6.41
C ILE A 98 -21.33 8.40 7.40
N ALA A 99 -20.29 9.11 6.95
CA ALA A 99 -19.56 10.06 7.79
C ALA A 99 -20.47 11.21 8.25
N LEU A 100 -21.26 11.80 7.34
CA LEU A 100 -22.16 12.90 7.66
C LEU A 100 -23.22 12.47 8.69
N GLN A 101 -23.77 11.27 8.57
CA GLN A 101 -24.72 10.72 9.54
C GLN A 101 -24.09 10.61 10.94
N GLN A 102 -22.89 10.03 11.06
CA GLN A 102 -22.21 9.86 12.35
C GLN A 102 -21.77 11.20 12.96
N VAL A 103 -21.26 12.12 12.15
CA VAL A 103 -20.93 13.49 12.59
C VAL A 103 -22.18 14.22 13.08
N SER A 104 -23.30 14.09 12.37
CA SER A 104 -24.57 14.70 12.77
C SER A 104 -25.08 14.15 14.10
N MET A 105 -24.95 12.84 14.34
CA MET A 105 -25.29 12.24 15.64
C MET A 105 -24.42 12.79 16.76
N PHE A 106 -23.11 12.91 16.53
CA PHE A 106 -22.19 13.49 17.52
C PHE A 106 -22.54 14.95 17.86
N PHE A 107 -22.85 15.78 16.86
CA PHE A 107 -23.17 17.20 17.10
C PHE A 107 -24.53 17.41 17.78
N ARG A 108 -25.45 16.44 17.69
CA ARG A 108 -26.66 16.45 18.53
C ARG A 108 -26.32 16.25 20.01
N SER A 109 -25.31 15.43 20.32
CA SER A 109 -24.87 15.19 21.70
C SER A 109 -23.92 16.26 22.26
N ASP A 110 -23.23 17.01 21.40
CA ASP A 110 -22.34 18.12 21.79
C ASP A 110 -22.66 19.38 20.95
N PRO A 111 -23.72 20.13 21.33
CA PRO A 111 -24.30 21.18 20.48
C PRO A 111 -23.42 22.42 20.31
N LYS A 112 -22.26 22.49 20.98
CA LYS A 112 -21.29 23.57 20.80
C LYS A 112 -20.58 23.49 19.45
N TRP A 113 -20.55 22.32 18.81
CA TRP A 113 -19.94 22.16 17.49
C TRP A 113 -20.94 22.40 16.36
N GLU A 114 -20.45 22.99 15.27
CA GLU A 114 -21.23 23.25 14.06
C GLU A 114 -20.40 22.92 12.81
N VAL A 115 -20.99 22.23 11.84
CA VAL A 115 -20.34 21.94 10.55
C VAL A 115 -20.43 23.20 9.70
N LEU A 116 -19.28 23.70 9.26
CA LEU A 116 -19.23 24.78 8.28
C LEU A 116 -19.35 24.24 6.87
N GLU A 117 -18.48 23.29 6.50
CA GLU A 117 -18.47 22.69 5.17
C GLU A 117 -17.82 21.30 5.18
N PRO A 118 -18.27 20.36 4.33
CA PRO A 118 -17.52 19.14 4.04
C PRO A 118 -16.31 19.45 3.16
N LEU A 119 -15.12 18.99 3.58
CA LEU A 119 -13.88 19.13 2.81
C LEU A 119 -13.71 17.91 1.91
N ARG A 120 -14.35 17.95 0.74
CA ARG A 120 -14.43 16.82 -0.20
C ARG A 120 -13.04 16.41 -0.69
N ASP A 121 -12.71 15.13 -0.48
CA ASP A 121 -11.51 14.45 -0.96
C ASP A 121 -10.20 15.25 -0.72
N MET A 122 -10.11 15.93 0.43
CA MET A 122 -8.93 16.68 0.86
C MET A 122 -7.70 15.78 1.10
N GLY A 123 -7.94 14.52 1.48
CA GLY A 123 -6.94 13.49 1.72
C GLY A 123 -7.05 12.32 0.74
N TRP A 124 -6.03 11.46 0.71
CA TRP A 124 -5.96 10.31 -0.20
C TRP A 124 -6.77 9.10 0.26
N ARG A 125 -7.03 8.97 1.57
CA ARG A 125 -7.64 7.77 2.14
C ARG A 125 -9.15 7.78 1.91
N ILE A 126 -9.65 6.73 1.25
CA ILE A 126 -11.04 6.62 0.82
C ILE A 126 -12.00 6.67 2.01
N ARG A 127 -11.69 5.89 3.05
CA ARG A 127 -12.47 5.78 4.30
C ARG A 127 -12.06 6.78 5.38
N LYS A 128 -11.53 7.95 4.99
CA LYS A 128 -11.31 9.09 5.89
C LYS A 128 -11.97 10.33 5.29
N LYS A 129 -12.94 10.90 5.99
CA LYS A 129 -13.73 12.07 5.56
C LYS A 129 -13.47 13.24 6.47
N TYR A 130 -13.49 14.44 5.89
CA TYR A 130 -13.04 15.66 6.54
C TYR A 130 -14.15 16.70 6.51
N PHE A 131 -14.33 17.42 7.61
CA PHE A 131 -15.29 18.51 7.73
C PHE A 131 -14.59 19.70 8.39
N LEU A 132 -14.80 20.88 7.84
CA LEU A 132 -14.46 22.11 8.53
C LEU A 132 -15.57 22.43 9.52
N ILE A 133 -15.22 22.66 10.76
CA ILE A 133 -16.16 22.90 11.85
C ILE A 133 -15.74 24.13 12.65
N LYS A 134 -16.67 24.70 13.41
CA LYS A 134 -16.39 25.73 14.42
C LYS A 134 -17.00 25.35 15.76
N ASN A 135 -16.44 25.88 16.83
CA ASN A 135 -17.10 25.94 18.12
C ASN A 135 -17.94 27.22 18.17
N LYS A 136 -19.23 27.11 18.54
CA LYS A 136 -20.16 28.24 18.65
C LYS A 136 -19.70 29.27 19.68
N GLU A 137 -18.94 28.84 20.68
CA GLU A 137 -18.35 29.72 21.70
C GLU A 137 -17.05 30.39 21.22
N GLN A 138 -16.37 29.80 20.23
CA GLN A 138 -15.09 30.29 19.67
C GLN A 138 -15.22 30.52 18.16
N THR A 139 -16.01 31.52 17.78
CA THR A 139 -16.44 31.73 16.38
C THR A 139 -15.33 32.09 15.39
N LYS A 140 -14.17 32.55 15.88
CA LYS A 140 -13.01 32.88 15.03
C LYS A 140 -12.14 31.68 14.69
N GLU A 141 -12.19 30.62 15.50
CA GLU A 141 -11.36 29.45 15.31
C GLU A 141 -12.06 28.42 14.42
N ARG A 142 -11.26 27.76 13.59
CA ARG A 142 -11.70 26.71 12.69
C ARG A 142 -10.97 25.43 13.02
N TYR A 143 -11.71 24.33 12.98
CA TYR A 143 -11.18 23.02 13.31
C TYR A 143 -11.46 22.03 12.19
N LEU A 144 -10.58 21.04 12.11
CA LEU A 144 -10.68 19.94 11.18
C LEU A 144 -11.24 18.74 11.92
N LEU A 145 -12.49 18.40 11.63
CA LEU A 145 -13.07 17.12 12.03
C LEU A 145 -12.68 16.05 11.02
N SER A 146 -12.14 14.93 11.48
CA SER A 146 -11.90 13.73 10.68
C SER A 146 -12.76 12.59 11.18
N TRP A 147 -13.54 12.02 10.27
CA TRP A 147 -14.19 10.73 10.44
C TRP A 147 -13.34 9.67 9.75
N VAL A 148 -13.08 8.54 10.39
CA VAL A 148 -12.20 7.49 9.85
C VAL A 148 -12.71 6.11 10.22
N ASP A 149 -12.83 5.19 9.26
CA ASP A 149 -13.07 3.78 9.57
C ASP A 149 -11.82 3.18 10.21
N LEU A 150 -12.04 2.27 11.17
CA LEU A 150 -10.97 1.47 11.75
C LEU A 150 -10.40 0.54 10.68
N GLY A 151 -9.08 0.33 10.72
CA GLY A 151 -8.39 -0.46 9.72
C GLY A 151 -8.01 -1.86 10.19
N PRO A 152 -7.49 -2.69 9.26
CA PRO A 152 -7.18 -4.10 9.53
C PRO A 152 -6.03 -4.31 10.53
N ASP A 153 -5.26 -3.27 10.84
CA ASP A 153 -4.21 -3.30 11.87
C ASP A 153 -4.71 -2.86 13.26
N LYS A 154 -6.03 -2.80 13.50
CA LYS A 154 -6.58 -2.44 14.81
C LYS A 154 -6.42 -3.62 15.77
N PHE A 155 -5.25 -3.74 16.37
CA PHE A 155 -4.94 -4.80 17.34
C PHE A 155 -5.34 -4.46 18.78
N LEU A 156 -5.67 -3.19 19.07
CA LEU A 156 -6.16 -2.79 20.38
C LEU A 156 -7.62 -3.23 20.59
N SER A 157 -7.91 -3.68 21.82
CA SER A 157 -9.30 -3.82 22.27
C SER A 157 -9.99 -2.45 22.29
N ASP A 158 -11.32 -2.40 22.24
CA ASP A 158 -12.05 -1.12 22.22
C ASP A 158 -11.77 -0.28 23.47
N LYS A 159 -11.63 -0.94 24.63
CA LYS A 159 -11.27 -0.29 25.90
C LYS A 159 -9.85 0.29 25.88
N ASP A 160 -8.89 -0.47 25.36
CA ASP A 160 -7.50 0.00 25.30
C ASP A 160 -7.35 1.08 24.21
N LEU A 161 -8.09 0.98 23.11
CA LEU A 161 -8.16 2.03 22.08
C LEU A 161 -8.71 3.33 22.67
N GLN A 162 -9.85 3.29 23.38
CA GLN A 162 -10.39 4.47 24.07
C GLN A 162 -9.37 5.08 25.04
N SER A 163 -8.64 4.23 25.79
CA SER A 163 -7.58 4.68 26.70
C SER A 163 -6.40 5.32 25.96
N ALA A 164 -6.03 4.78 24.80
CA ALA A 164 -4.98 5.32 23.94
C ALA A 164 -5.38 6.67 23.34
N MET A 165 -6.62 6.81 22.86
CA MET A 165 -7.13 8.07 22.34
C MET A 165 -7.20 9.15 23.43
N LYS A 166 -7.59 8.77 24.66
CA LYS A 166 -7.56 9.68 25.83
C LYS A 166 -6.14 10.12 26.19
N LEU A 167 -5.15 9.24 26.07
CA LEU A 167 -3.74 9.64 26.23
C LEU A 167 -3.38 10.68 25.16
N LEU A 168 -3.67 10.41 23.89
CA LEU A 168 -3.31 11.30 22.78
C LEU A 168 -3.98 12.67 22.89
N THR A 169 -5.24 12.74 23.33
CA THR A 169 -5.91 14.03 23.54
C THR A 169 -5.35 14.83 24.72
N SER A 170 -4.68 14.17 25.66
CA SER A 170 -4.01 14.84 26.78
C SER A 170 -2.60 15.36 26.46
N LEU A 171 -2.02 14.97 25.31
CA LEU A 171 -0.64 15.34 24.97
C LEU A 171 -0.56 16.81 24.55
N SER A 172 0.33 17.54 25.21
CA SER A 172 0.76 18.88 24.81
C SER A 172 2.27 18.86 24.59
N ILE A 173 2.66 18.60 23.34
CA ILE A 173 4.05 18.45 22.92
C ILE A 173 4.29 19.38 21.73
N PRO A 174 5.33 20.25 21.75
CA PRO A 174 5.55 21.26 20.71
C PRO A 174 5.58 20.71 19.27
N TYR A 175 6.10 19.50 19.10
CA TYR A 175 6.30 18.85 17.81
C TYR A 175 5.17 17.89 17.42
N LEU A 176 4.08 17.82 18.19
CA LEU A 176 2.86 17.09 17.83
C LEU A 176 1.70 18.08 17.69
N CYS A 177 0.90 17.91 16.65
CA CYS A 177 -0.33 18.69 16.46
C CYS A 177 -1.36 18.22 17.50
N PRO A 178 -1.96 19.12 18.29
CA PRO A 178 -2.86 18.71 19.37
C PRO A 178 -4.12 18.05 18.80
N LEU A 179 -4.47 16.90 19.38
CA LEU A 179 -5.73 16.22 19.15
C LEU A 179 -6.71 16.70 20.23
N LEU A 180 -7.60 17.64 19.88
CA LEU A 180 -8.48 18.30 20.86
C LEU A 180 -9.62 17.39 21.31
N PHE A 181 -10.04 16.47 20.44
CA PHE A 181 -11.12 15.54 20.73
C PHE A 181 -10.91 14.24 19.97
N SER A 182 -11.36 13.16 20.59
CA SER A 182 -11.46 11.84 20.00
C SER A 182 -12.68 11.10 20.54
N SER A 183 -13.41 10.42 19.68
CA SER A 183 -14.42 9.43 20.05
C SER A 183 -14.31 8.23 19.12
N THR A 184 -14.44 7.03 19.67
CA THR A 184 -14.32 5.78 18.91
C THR A 184 -15.60 4.98 19.06
N SER A 185 -16.08 4.43 17.94
CA SER A 185 -17.16 3.46 17.89
C SER A 185 -16.59 2.05 17.61
N GLU A 186 -17.48 1.07 17.44
CA GLU A 186 -17.11 -0.30 17.05
C GLU A 186 -16.39 -0.37 15.69
N SER A 187 -16.60 0.63 14.80
CA SER A 187 -16.10 0.57 13.42
C SER A 187 -15.42 1.84 12.91
N SER A 188 -15.49 2.94 13.66
CA SER A 188 -14.97 4.24 13.23
C SER A 188 -14.42 5.08 14.38
N ALA A 189 -13.73 6.16 14.05
CA ALA A 189 -13.36 7.21 14.99
C ALA A 189 -13.73 8.60 14.44
N LEU A 190 -14.04 9.51 15.36
CA LEU A 190 -14.26 10.93 15.16
C LEU A 190 -13.15 11.70 15.89
N LEU A 191 -12.45 12.57 15.17
CA LEU A 191 -11.25 13.27 15.64
C LEU A 191 -11.37 14.76 15.34
N ILE A 192 -11.01 15.62 16.28
CA ILE A 192 -10.99 17.08 16.04
C ILE A 192 -9.61 17.62 16.38
N ARG A 193 -9.04 18.39 15.46
CA ARG A 193 -7.77 19.11 15.61
C ARG A 193 -7.89 20.54 15.07
N PRO A 194 -7.01 21.48 15.44
CA PRO A 194 -6.98 22.80 14.80
C PRO A 194 -6.83 22.69 13.27
N PHE A 195 -7.56 23.52 12.52
CA PHE A 195 -7.39 23.59 11.07
C PHE A 195 -6.26 24.55 10.72
N SER A 196 -5.26 24.09 9.99
CA SER A 196 -4.18 24.95 9.48
C SER A 196 -4.56 25.54 8.13
N GLU A 197 -4.77 26.85 8.08
CA GLU A 197 -4.99 27.58 6.81
C GLU A 197 -3.74 27.58 5.92
N LYS A 198 -2.55 27.42 6.51
CA LYS A 198 -1.26 27.30 5.79
C LYS A 198 -1.04 25.90 5.18
N GLY A 199 -1.75 24.89 5.68
CA GLY A 199 -1.67 23.51 5.18
C GLY A 199 -0.45 22.73 5.67
N SER A 200 -0.30 21.53 5.10
CA SER A 200 0.76 20.59 5.40
C SER A 200 2.08 20.97 4.70
N LEU A 201 3.21 20.40 5.16
CA LEU A 201 4.51 20.53 4.52
C LEU A 201 4.45 20.17 3.02
N LYS A 202 3.62 19.19 2.64
CA LYS A 202 3.41 18.85 1.22
C LYS A 202 2.70 19.98 0.46
N ASP A 203 1.73 20.65 1.08
CA ASP A 203 1.07 21.81 0.48
C ASP A 203 2.07 22.96 0.24
N HIS A 204 3.01 23.18 1.16
CA HIS A 204 4.10 24.16 0.99
C HIS A 204 5.04 23.79 -0.17
N ILE A 205 5.52 22.54 -0.23
CA ILE A 205 6.40 22.04 -1.30
C ILE A 205 5.74 22.17 -2.69
N CYS A 206 4.46 21.80 -2.79
CA CYS A 206 3.69 21.85 -4.03
C CYS A 206 3.01 23.22 -4.28
N LYS A 207 3.18 24.21 -3.39
CA LYS A 207 2.62 25.56 -3.50
C LYS A 207 1.10 25.56 -3.78
N VAL A 208 0.35 24.71 -3.06
CA VAL A 208 -1.10 24.51 -3.19
C VAL A 208 -1.83 24.85 -1.89
N LYS A 209 -3.16 25.04 -1.95
CA LYS A 209 -3.97 25.34 -0.76
C LYS A 209 -4.53 24.06 -0.12
N PRO A 210 -4.64 23.98 1.21
CA PRO A 210 -5.03 22.74 1.89
C PRO A 210 -6.42 22.23 1.53
N ARG A 211 -7.38 23.12 1.26
CA ARG A 211 -8.79 22.79 0.95
C ARG A 211 -9.03 22.22 -0.44
N GLU A 212 -8.04 22.29 -1.34
CA GLU A 212 -8.19 21.72 -2.68
C GLU A 212 -8.20 20.18 -2.64
N ILE A 213 -8.87 19.58 -3.63
CA ILE A 213 -8.98 18.12 -3.79
C ILE A 213 -7.58 17.48 -3.91
N TYR A 214 -7.33 16.41 -3.17
CA TYR A 214 -6.02 15.76 -3.03
C TYR A 214 -5.37 15.41 -4.38
N LEU A 215 -6.13 14.80 -5.30
CA LEU A 215 -5.60 14.42 -6.62
C LEU A 215 -5.23 15.65 -7.45
N LYS A 216 -6.01 16.74 -7.36
CA LYS A 216 -5.69 17.99 -8.05
C LYS A 216 -4.39 18.62 -7.51
N LYS A 217 -4.15 18.49 -6.20
CA LYS A 217 -2.96 19.02 -5.54
C LYS A 217 -1.68 18.28 -5.94
N TYR A 218 -1.71 16.95 -5.96
CA TYR A 218 -0.46 16.17 -5.96
C TYR A 218 -0.30 15.19 -7.13
N CYS A 219 -1.33 14.96 -7.94
CA CYS A 219 -1.22 14.03 -9.07
C CYS A 219 -0.34 14.57 -10.20
N ASN A 220 -0.37 15.88 -10.43
CA ASN A 220 0.57 16.58 -11.30
C ASN A 220 0.71 18.05 -10.84
N PRO A 221 1.50 18.33 -9.79
CA PRO A 221 1.62 19.67 -9.23
C PRO A 221 2.26 20.64 -10.24
N LYS A 222 1.59 21.77 -10.53
CA LYS A 222 2.08 22.78 -11.49
C LYS A 222 3.38 23.47 -11.06
N LYS A 223 3.59 23.59 -9.75
CA LYS A 223 4.75 24.25 -9.14
C LYS A 223 5.19 23.37 -7.98
N SER A 224 6.33 22.69 -8.08
CA SER A 224 6.88 21.90 -6.98
C SER A 224 8.35 22.25 -6.81
N GLN A 225 8.78 22.49 -5.58
CA GLN A 225 10.14 22.93 -5.30
C GLN A 225 10.62 22.36 -3.96
N GLY A 226 11.87 21.89 -3.93
CA GLY A 226 12.56 21.55 -2.69
C GLY A 226 12.74 22.77 -1.78
N LEU A 227 13.00 22.51 -0.52
CA LEU A 227 13.22 23.53 0.50
C LEU A 227 14.68 23.99 0.53
N GLU A 228 14.91 25.14 1.14
CA GLU A 228 16.27 25.62 1.42
C GLU A 228 16.95 24.75 2.48
N LEU A 229 18.29 24.64 2.43
CA LEU A 229 19.04 23.79 3.36
C LEU A 229 18.74 24.11 4.84
N SER A 230 18.62 25.39 5.18
CA SER A 230 18.28 25.82 6.54
C SER A 230 16.94 25.26 7.02
N GLN A 231 15.94 25.24 6.14
CA GLN A 231 14.63 24.65 6.41
C GLN A 231 14.71 23.12 6.49
N ILE A 232 15.45 22.47 5.59
CA ILE A 232 15.66 21.01 5.63
C ILE A 232 16.27 20.59 6.98
N LYS A 233 17.31 21.29 7.42
CA LYS A 233 17.97 21.05 8.71
C LYS A 233 17.01 21.26 9.89
N LEU A 234 16.33 22.41 9.93
CA LEU A 234 15.41 22.76 11.02
C LEU A 234 14.23 21.79 11.11
N TYR A 235 13.52 21.59 10.00
CA TYR A 235 12.33 20.74 9.95
C TYR A 235 12.68 19.28 10.17
N GLY A 236 13.76 18.78 9.55
CA GLY A 236 14.25 17.44 9.79
C GLY A 236 14.58 17.20 11.25
N ARG A 237 15.25 18.16 11.92
CA ARG A 237 15.55 18.07 13.35
C ARG A 237 14.29 18.05 14.23
N GLN A 238 13.32 18.94 13.98
CA GLN A 238 12.07 18.98 14.74
C GLN A 238 11.23 17.70 14.57
N ILE A 239 11.17 17.15 13.35
CA ILE A 239 10.49 15.89 13.05
C ILE A 239 11.16 14.73 13.81
N LEU A 240 12.49 14.63 13.78
CA LEU A 240 13.23 13.60 14.52
C LEU A 240 13.01 13.71 16.04
N GLU A 241 12.92 14.93 16.58
CA GLU A 241 12.59 15.14 18.00
C GLU A 241 11.19 14.61 18.33
N GLY A 242 10.19 14.90 17.48
CA GLY A 242 8.84 14.34 17.61
C GLY A 242 8.81 12.81 17.56
N LEU A 243 9.54 12.20 16.62
CA LEU A 243 9.66 10.74 16.53
C LEU A 243 10.34 10.14 17.77
N LYS A 244 11.42 10.75 18.25
CA LYS A 244 12.14 10.31 19.44
C LYS A 244 11.21 10.29 20.66
N LEU A 245 10.41 11.35 20.85
CA LEU A 245 9.46 11.43 21.96
C LEU A 245 8.40 10.33 21.90
N LEU A 246 7.91 10.00 20.70
CA LEU A 246 6.99 8.87 20.50
C LEU A 246 7.68 7.55 20.88
N HIS A 247 8.87 7.28 20.34
CA HIS A 247 9.62 6.04 20.56
C HIS A 247 9.97 5.83 22.04
N ASP A 248 10.43 6.88 22.73
CA ASP A 248 10.72 6.84 24.16
C ASP A 248 9.45 6.55 25.00
N GLY A 249 8.29 6.99 24.53
CA GLY A 249 6.98 6.68 25.10
C GLY A 249 6.46 5.28 24.77
N GLY A 250 7.15 4.50 23.93
CA GLY A 250 6.68 3.21 23.43
C GLY A 250 5.56 3.33 22.39
N VAL A 251 5.43 4.49 21.75
CA VAL A 251 4.51 4.79 20.64
C VAL A 251 5.33 4.97 19.36
N PHE A 252 4.70 4.85 18.20
CA PHE A 252 5.35 5.06 16.90
C PHE A 252 4.40 5.85 15.99
N HIS A 253 4.92 6.47 14.94
CA HIS A 253 4.09 7.25 14.01
C HIS A 253 3.46 6.35 12.94
N GLY A 254 4.21 5.45 12.30
CA GLY A 254 3.82 4.49 11.26
C GLY A 254 3.37 5.09 9.91
N HIS A 255 3.03 6.36 9.91
CA HIS A 255 2.36 7.09 8.83
C HIS A 255 3.08 8.38 8.43
N LEU A 256 4.38 8.48 8.69
CA LEU A 256 5.11 9.72 8.47
C LEU A 256 5.23 10.00 6.96
N HIS A 257 4.83 11.20 6.55
CA HIS A 257 5.04 11.74 5.21
C HIS A 257 4.76 13.25 5.25
N THR A 258 5.15 13.98 4.22
CA THR A 258 5.00 15.44 4.14
C THR A 258 3.56 15.93 4.34
N SER A 259 2.52 15.16 3.97
CA SER A 259 1.11 15.55 4.26
C SER A 259 0.69 15.39 5.74
N ASN A 260 1.48 14.69 6.56
CA ASN A 260 1.23 14.49 8.00
C ASN A 260 2.15 15.36 8.87
N VAL A 261 2.73 16.40 8.29
CA VAL A 261 3.48 17.43 9.00
C VAL A 261 2.83 18.77 8.74
N ILE A 262 2.39 19.46 9.78
CA ILE A 262 1.92 20.85 9.69
C ILE A 262 3.11 21.77 9.96
N VAL A 263 3.24 22.83 9.17
CA VAL A 263 4.29 23.85 9.35
C VAL A 263 3.63 25.18 9.64
N GLU A 264 3.94 25.73 10.80
CA GLU A 264 3.40 27.01 11.23
C GLU A 264 4.50 27.80 11.93
N ASP A 265 4.81 28.98 11.39
CA ASP A 265 5.81 29.92 11.92
C ASP A 265 7.18 29.26 12.20
N GLY A 266 7.61 28.37 11.29
CA GLY A 266 8.89 27.67 11.39
C GLY A 266 8.89 26.45 12.31
N VAL A 267 7.73 26.06 12.86
CA VAL A 267 7.57 24.88 13.71
C VAL A 267 6.82 23.77 12.98
N CYS A 268 7.47 22.62 12.85
CA CYS A 268 6.89 21.37 12.37
C CYS A 268 6.16 20.64 13.49
N ARG A 269 4.91 20.26 13.23
CA ARG A 269 4.09 19.43 14.11
C ARG A 269 3.59 18.19 13.37
N LEU A 270 3.90 17.01 13.91
CA LEU A 270 3.39 15.74 13.39
C LEU A 270 1.90 15.63 13.69
N THR A 271 1.10 15.28 12.71
CA THR A 271 -0.34 15.00 12.88
C THR A 271 -0.61 13.53 12.57
N ASP A 272 -1.84 13.08 12.84
CA ASP A 272 -2.27 11.74 12.45
C ASP A 272 -1.50 10.59 13.16
N VAL A 273 -0.93 10.86 14.35
CA VAL A 273 -0.21 9.89 15.20
C VAL A 273 -1.12 8.75 15.64
N GLU A 274 -2.41 9.02 15.78
CA GLU A 274 -3.44 8.04 16.13
C GLU A 274 -3.65 6.94 15.09
N ASN A 275 -3.20 7.14 13.84
CA ASN A 275 -3.45 6.21 12.74
C ASN A 275 -2.97 4.77 13.04
N GLY A 276 -1.83 4.62 13.72
CA GLY A 276 -1.33 3.30 14.12
C GLY A 276 -2.25 2.58 15.10
N MET A 277 -2.88 3.31 16.02
CA MET A 277 -3.84 2.77 17.00
C MET A 277 -5.20 2.46 16.36
N LEU A 278 -5.60 3.26 15.37
CA LEU A 278 -6.80 3.05 14.56
C LEU A 278 -6.63 1.91 13.55
N GLY A 279 -5.42 1.41 13.38
CA GLY A 279 -5.13 0.27 12.51
C GLY A 279 -5.25 0.55 11.02
N VAL A 280 -5.28 1.82 10.63
CA VAL A 280 -5.36 2.17 9.20
C VAL A 280 -4.03 1.91 8.52
N PRO A 281 -4.00 1.54 7.24
CA PRO A 281 -2.75 1.24 6.53
C PRO A 281 -1.99 2.52 6.14
N SER A 282 -0.66 2.44 6.12
CA SER A 282 0.24 3.55 5.74
C SER A 282 0.39 3.67 4.23
N THR A 283 0.45 4.89 3.70
CA THR A 283 0.65 5.16 2.27
C THR A 283 1.89 4.45 1.71
N LEU A 284 2.94 4.32 2.53
CA LEU A 284 4.21 3.69 2.14
C LEU A 284 4.24 2.17 2.40
N ARG A 285 3.17 1.57 2.91
CA ARG A 285 3.10 0.11 3.16
C ARG A 285 3.45 -0.74 1.94
N PRO A 286 2.91 -0.46 0.73
CA PRO A 286 3.27 -1.24 -0.46
C PRO A 286 4.75 -1.20 -0.80
N VAL A 287 5.47 -0.15 -0.36
CA VAL A 287 6.90 0.05 -0.57
C VAL A 287 7.72 -0.69 0.48
N PHE A 288 7.48 -0.43 1.79
CA PHE A 288 8.31 -1.03 2.83
C PHE A 288 8.07 -2.54 3.01
N THR A 289 6.90 -3.07 2.65
CA THR A 289 6.62 -4.52 2.63
C THR A 289 7.49 -5.28 1.62
N GLN A 290 8.21 -4.59 0.73
CA GLN A 290 9.16 -5.22 -0.19
C GLN A 290 10.49 -5.59 0.50
N PHE A 291 10.80 -5.03 1.68
CA PHE A 291 12.11 -5.11 2.31
C PHE A 291 12.07 -5.77 3.69
N ARG A 292 12.68 -6.97 3.81
CA ARG A 292 12.64 -7.78 5.06
C ARG A 292 13.26 -7.12 6.29
N LYS A 293 14.15 -6.15 6.11
CA LYS A 293 14.80 -5.44 7.22
C LYS A 293 13.97 -4.30 7.78
N ILE A 294 12.96 -3.85 7.07
CA ILE A 294 11.99 -2.88 7.56
C ILE A 294 10.86 -3.68 8.19
N ASN A 295 11.05 -4.10 9.44
CA ASN A 295 10.19 -5.08 10.10
C ASN A 295 9.80 -4.72 11.54
N THR A 296 10.28 -3.58 12.05
CA THR A 296 9.82 -2.98 13.31
C THR A 296 9.13 -1.66 13.05
N THR A 297 8.26 -1.22 13.97
CA THR A 297 7.59 0.07 13.83
C THR A 297 8.56 1.25 13.82
N GLU A 298 9.66 1.20 14.57
CA GLU A 298 10.70 2.23 14.53
C GLU A 298 11.41 2.25 13.18
N SER A 299 11.68 1.09 12.58
CA SER A 299 12.30 1.03 11.25
C SER A 299 11.37 1.57 10.16
N ILE A 300 10.06 1.39 10.30
CA ILE A 300 9.06 2.01 9.40
C ILE A 300 9.13 3.53 9.52
N ASP A 301 9.20 4.08 10.74
CA ASP A 301 9.31 5.53 10.94
C ASP A 301 10.58 6.11 10.33
N VAL A 302 11.72 5.43 10.49
CA VAL A 302 12.99 5.84 9.87
C VAL A 302 12.92 5.79 8.34
N PHE A 303 12.34 4.72 7.77
CA PHE A 303 12.13 4.61 6.33
C PHE A 303 11.24 5.74 5.79
N CYS A 304 10.14 6.01 6.48
CA CYS A 304 9.21 7.08 6.16
C CYS A 304 9.88 8.46 6.27
N PHE A 305 10.77 8.66 7.26
CA PHE A 305 11.58 9.86 7.38
C PHE A 305 12.52 10.04 6.19
N GLY A 306 13.15 8.98 5.69
CA GLY A 306 13.96 9.03 4.47
C GLY A 306 13.18 9.52 3.26
N HIS A 307 11.97 8.98 3.04
CA HIS A 307 11.06 9.46 1.98
C HIS A 307 10.69 10.93 2.15
N LEU A 308 10.38 11.35 3.38
CA LEU A 308 10.04 12.73 3.72
C LEU A 308 11.23 13.67 3.46
N LEU A 309 12.43 13.30 3.89
CA LEU A 309 13.66 14.07 3.66
C LEU A 309 13.98 14.19 2.17
N TYR A 310 13.77 13.12 1.40
CA TYR A 310 13.91 13.16 -0.05
C TYR A 310 12.94 14.17 -0.66
N GLU A 311 11.65 14.12 -0.28
CA GLU A 311 10.64 15.05 -0.79
C GLU A 311 10.92 16.51 -0.38
N MET A 312 11.39 16.76 0.84
CA MET A 312 11.85 18.09 1.26
C MET A 312 13.04 18.59 0.41
N THR A 313 13.92 17.69 -0.02
CA THR A 313 15.14 18.05 -0.76
C THR A 313 14.86 18.30 -2.23
N TYR A 314 14.12 17.41 -2.88
CA TYR A 314 13.92 17.43 -4.34
C TYR A 314 12.56 18.02 -4.75
N GLY A 315 11.70 18.34 -3.78
CA GLY A 315 10.35 18.85 -4.04
C GLY A 315 9.40 17.81 -4.65
N ARG A 316 9.78 16.53 -4.65
CA ARG A 316 8.99 15.41 -5.16
C ARG A 316 9.40 14.11 -4.46
N PRO A 317 8.49 13.12 -4.33
CA PRO A 317 8.87 11.81 -3.82
C PRO A 317 9.89 11.11 -4.73
N PRO A 318 10.65 10.13 -4.22
CA PRO A 318 11.52 9.32 -5.07
C PRO A 318 10.69 8.48 -6.05
N ASP A 319 11.16 8.36 -7.30
CA ASP A 319 10.48 7.57 -8.34
C ASP A 319 10.43 6.08 -7.98
N SER A 320 11.47 5.58 -7.30
CA SER A 320 11.56 4.23 -6.79
C SER A 320 12.52 4.15 -5.59
N VAL A 321 12.39 3.10 -4.80
CA VAL A 321 13.35 2.72 -3.75
C VAL A 321 13.81 1.29 -4.02
N PRO A 322 15.10 0.95 -3.84
CA PRO A 322 16.18 1.77 -3.28
C PRO A 322 16.64 2.95 -4.15
N VAL A 323 17.30 3.94 -3.53
CA VAL A 323 17.87 5.13 -4.15
C VAL A 323 19.39 5.12 -3.97
N ASP A 324 20.11 4.61 -4.97
CA ASP A 324 21.58 4.60 -4.95
C ASP A 324 22.18 5.81 -5.69
N GLN A 325 21.44 6.35 -6.67
CA GLN A 325 21.82 7.53 -7.45
C GLN A 325 20.87 8.68 -7.13
N HIS A 326 21.45 9.84 -6.80
CA HIS A 326 20.71 11.02 -6.42
C HIS A 326 20.82 12.10 -7.50
N PRO A 327 19.74 12.83 -7.80
CA PRO A 327 19.85 14.04 -8.61
C PRO A 327 20.87 15.00 -8.01
N THR A 328 21.60 15.73 -8.83
CA THR A 328 22.64 16.65 -8.36
C THR A 328 22.05 17.72 -7.44
N VAL A 329 22.49 17.73 -6.19
CA VAL A 329 22.20 18.76 -5.20
C VAL A 329 23.49 19.14 -4.47
N PRO A 330 23.62 20.40 -4.00
CA PRO A 330 24.85 20.86 -3.34
C PRO A 330 25.01 20.36 -1.90
N TYR A 331 24.04 19.61 -1.35
CA TYR A 331 23.97 19.26 0.06
C TYR A 331 24.48 17.85 0.36
N THR A 332 25.79 17.66 0.43
CA THR A 332 26.41 16.34 0.68
C THR A 332 25.95 15.68 1.98
N ALA A 333 25.74 16.46 3.05
CA ALA A 333 25.23 15.96 4.32
C ALA A 333 23.81 15.37 4.20
N VAL A 334 22.95 15.96 3.36
CA VAL A 334 21.61 15.44 3.07
C VAL A 334 21.70 14.12 2.34
N VAL A 335 22.54 14.04 1.30
CA VAL A 335 22.75 12.83 0.52
C VAL A 335 23.28 11.69 1.40
N SER A 336 24.20 11.97 2.33
CA SER A 336 24.71 10.95 3.26
C SER A 336 23.61 10.36 4.15
N VAL A 337 22.72 11.20 4.70
CA VAL A 337 21.57 10.72 5.48
C VAL A 337 20.62 9.91 4.61
N LEU A 338 20.29 10.38 3.41
CA LEU A 338 19.43 9.65 2.47
C LEU A 338 20.02 8.28 2.10
N GLN A 339 21.33 8.20 1.82
CA GLN A 339 22.02 6.95 1.53
C GLN A 339 21.97 5.98 2.72
N SER A 340 22.05 6.48 3.96
CA SER A 340 21.96 5.63 5.15
C SER A 340 20.56 5.03 5.38
N ILE A 341 19.53 5.52 4.69
CA ILE A 341 18.12 5.10 4.88
C ILE A 341 17.56 4.41 3.63
N LEU A 342 17.74 5.01 2.45
CA LEU A 342 17.07 4.63 1.21
C LEU A 342 17.96 3.85 0.23
N SER A 343 19.25 3.65 0.50
CA SER A 343 20.13 2.89 -0.39
C SER A 343 19.81 1.39 -0.40
N THR A 344 20.31 0.69 -1.41
CA THR A 344 20.22 -0.77 -1.50
C THR A 344 20.82 -1.44 -0.27
N GLU A 345 21.93 -0.89 0.24
CA GLU A 345 22.62 -1.41 1.42
C GLU A 345 21.78 -1.19 2.69
N ALA A 346 21.26 0.01 2.91
CA ALA A 346 20.41 0.32 4.06
C ALA A 346 19.17 -0.61 4.10
N CYS A 347 18.53 -0.82 2.95
CA CYS A 347 17.37 -1.69 2.82
C CYS A 347 17.68 -3.20 3.07
N LYS A 348 18.96 -3.61 3.01
CA LYS A 348 19.41 -5.01 3.21
C LYS A 348 20.06 -5.25 4.57
N SER A 349 20.74 -4.27 5.12
CA SER A 349 21.54 -4.40 6.34
C SER A 349 20.86 -3.79 7.56
N GLY A 350 19.93 -2.86 7.36
CA GLY A 350 19.23 -2.13 8.41
C GLY A 350 19.49 -0.63 8.30
N MET A 351 18.64 0.15 8.98
CA MET A 351 18.72 1.61 8.99
C MET A 351 19.14 2.11 10.38
N PRO A 352 19.73 3.32 10.49
CA PRO A 352 20.05 3.94 11.77
C PRO A 352 18.81 4.16 12.64
N LYS A 353 19.02 4.29 13.96
CA LYS A 353 17.96 4.74 14.88
C LYS A 353 17.74 6.25 14.76
N VAL A 354 16.56 6.72 15.16
CA VAL A 354 16.24 8.16 15.24
C VAL A 354 17.29 8.94 16.03
N SER A 355 17.74 8.40 17.17
CA SER A 355 18.79 9.01 17.99
C SER A 355 20.13 9.15 17.28
N GLU A 356 20.48 8.21 16.39
CA GLU A 356 21.71 8.24 15.61
C GLU A 356 21.60 9.26 14.47
N LEU A 357 20.44 9.33 13.80
CA LEU A 357 20.16 10.34 12.78
C LEU A 357 20.31 11.76 13.35
N MET A 358 19.82 11.99 14.57
CA MET A 358 19.94 13.28 15.26
C MET A 358 21.38 13.71 15.53
N GLN A 359 22.35 12.78 15.53
CA GLN A 359 23.78 13.05 15.72
C GLN A 359 24.55 13.22 14.41
N THR A 360 23.89 13.03 13.26
CA THR A 360 24.54 13.24 11.95
C THR A 360 24.90 14.72 11.74
N PRO A 361 25.93 15.03 10.93
CA PRO A 361 26.31 16.41 10.63
C PRO A 361 25.19 17.29 10.04
N LEU A 362 24.12 16.68 9.54
CA LEU A 362 22.97 17.40 9.02
C LEU A 362 22.09 18.00 10.14
N PHE A 363 22.04 17.37 11.32
CA PHE A 363 21.08 17.70 12.37
C PHE A 363 21.68 18.01 13.73
N SER A 364 22.96 17.68 13.96
CA SER A 364 23.60 17.79 15.27
C SER A 364 23.82 19.24 15.73
N ASP A 365 23.98 20.17 14.78
CA ASP A 365 24.22 21.60 15.05
C ASP A 365 22.93 22.44 15.12
N VAL A 366 21.76 21.83 14.92
CA VAL A 366 20.47 22.52 14.96
C VAL A 366 19.99 22.64 16.42
N GLN A 367 19.99 23.85 16.94
CA GLN A 367 19.46 24.16 18.27
C GLN A 367 17.95 24.43 18.21
N LEU A 368 17.17 23.75 19.06
CA LEU A 368 15.73 23.93 19.17
C LEU A 368 15.38 24.76 20.40
N GLN A 369 14.37 25.64 20.28
CA GLN A 369 13.96 26.53 21.37
C GLN A 369 13.35 25.81 22.58
N HIS A 370 12.72 24.65 22.37
CA HIS A 370 12.09 23.86 23.43
C HIS A 370 12.97 22.65 23.76
N SER A 371 14.00 22.87 24.60
CA SER A 371 14.96 21.84 25.05
C SER A 371 14.62 21.29 26.45
N GLU A 372 13.37 21.41 26.90
CA GLU A 372 12.92 20.78 28.14
C GLU A 372 12.95 19.26 28.01
N LYS A 373 13.11 18.54 29.14
CA LYS A 373 12.98 17.07 29.20
C LYS A 373 11.51 16.67 29.00
N LEU A 374 11.04 16.74 27.76
CA LEU A 374 9.73 16.27 27.35
C LEU A 374 9.71 14.73 27.40
N GLN A 375 8.61 14.17 27.90
CA GLN A 375 8.40 12.73 27.97
C GLN A 375 6.92 12.40 27.83
N ILE A 376 6.61 11.34 27.10
CA ILE A 376 5.26 10.79 27.02
C ILE A 376 5.10 9.77 28.15
N LYS A 377 4.28 10.11 29.15
CA LYS A 377 3.97 9.21 30.27
C LYS A 377 2.78 8.31 29.92
N VAL A 378 3.08 7.07 29.55
CA VAL A 378 2.05 6.06 29.26
C VAL A 378 1.72 5.26 30.52
N PRO A 379 0.43 5.15 30.93
CA PRO A 379 0.01 4.28 32.03
C PRO A 379 0.45 2.83 31.80
N SER A 380 0.90 2.13 32.86
CA SER A 380 1.50 0.79 32.76
C SER A 380 0.62 -0.22 32.01
N ARG A 381 -0.68 -0.28 32.34
CA ARG A 381 -1.64 -1.15 31.64
C ARG A 381 -1.71 -0.84 30.14
N LEU A 382 -1.79 0.43 29.79
CA LEU A 382 -1.87 0.86 28.39
C LEU A 382 -0.55 0.58 27.67
N LYS A 383 0.58 0.75 28.35
CA LYS A 383 1.91 0.45 27.80
C LYS A 383 2.02 -1.02 27.36
N GLU A 384 1.54 -1.96 28.17
CA GLU A 384 1.53 -3.39 27.80
C GLU A 384 0.56 -3.69 26.64
N ALA A 385 -0.61 -3.02 26.60
CA ALA A 385 -1.55 -3.15 25.49
C ALA A 385 -0.95 -2.63 24.17
N LEU A 386 -0.31 -1.46 24.20
CA LEU A 386 0.37 -0.87 23.04
C LEU A 386 1.54 -1.74 22.57
N LYS A 387 2.31 -2.32 23.50
CA LYS A 387 3.38 -3.26 23.18
C LYS A 387 2.83 -4.50 22.45
N THR A 388 1.79 -5.13 22.98
CA THR A 388 1.14 -6.29 22.35
C THR A 388 0.59 -5.96 20.96
N ALA A 389 -0.04 -4.78 20.80
CA ALA A 389 -0.55 -4.31 19.52
C ALA A 389 0.58 -4.07 18.50
N LYS A 390 1.69 -3.46 18.94
CA LYS A 390 2.89 -3.27 18.14
C LYS A 390 3.47 -4.61 17.66
N GLU A 391 3.65 -5.58 18.56
CA GLU A 391 4.16 -6.92 18.21
C GLU A 391 3.24 -7.63 17.19
N SER A 392 1.92 -7.44 17.32
CA SER A 392 0.94 -7.98 16.36
C SER A 392 1.07 -7.35 14.98
N LEU A 393 1.28 -6.04 14.90
CA LEU A 393 1.53 -5.32 13.65
C LEU A 393 2.82 -5.79 12.97
N GLU A 394 3.91 -5.89 13.73
CA GLU A 394 5.20 -6.35 13.22
C GLU A 394 5.13 -7.81 12.74
N LYS A 395 4.42 -8.68 13.46
CA LYS A 395 4.17 -10.06 13.04
C LYS A 395 3.39 -10.13 11.73
N ARG A 396 2.33 -9.32 11.58
CA ARG A 396 1.56 -9.26 10.32
C ARG A 396 2.42 -8.78 9.16
N LEU A 397 3.25 -7.74 9.37
CA LEU A 397 4.18 -7.23 8.36
C LEU A 397 5.17 -8.31 7.91
N GLN A 398 5.76 -9.04 8.85
CA GLN A 398 6.69 -10.14 8.53
C GLN A 398 6.02 -11.25 7.72
N GLU A 399 4.76 -11.58 8.02
CA GLU A 399 4.00 -12.57 7.25
C GLU A 399 3.71 -12.09 5.83
N GLU A 400 3.27 -10.84 5.67
CA GLU A 400 3.08 -10.21 4.35
C GLU A 400 4.38 -10.24 3.53
N GLN A 401 5.50 -9.87 4.16
CA GLN A 401 6.83 -9.92 3.54
C GLN A 401 7.20 -11.35 3.10
N ARG A 402 6.91 -12.37 3.91
CA ARG A 402 7.15 -13.78 3.54
C ARG A 402 6.35 -14.18 2.31
N VAL A 403 5.05 -13.87 2.29
CA VAL A 403 4.16 -14.17 1.16
C VAL A 403 4.64 -13.48 -0.11
N ILE A 404 4.98 -12.20 -0.05
CA ILE A 404 5.51 -11.44 -1.20
C ILE A 404 6.80 -12.07 -1.73
N HIS A 405 7.73 -12.44 -0.85
CA HIS A 405 8.99 -13.07 -1.26
C HIS A 405 8.78 -14.46 -1.85
N GLN A 406 7.89 -15.27 -1.28
CA GLN A 406 7.54 -16.58 -1.81
C GLN A 406 6.93 -16.42 -3.20
N HIS A 407 6.00 -15.48 -3.38
CA HIS A 407 5.42 -15.17 -4.68
C HIS A 407 6.49 -14.76 -5.70
N LYS A 408 7.36 -13.79 -5.37
CA LYS A 408 8.47 -13.37 -6.25
C LYS A 408 9.38 -14.54 -6.65
N ARG A 409 9.70 -15.45 -5.72
CA ARG A 409 10.50 -16.65 -6.02
C ARG A 409 9.78 -17.58 -6.99
N LEU A 410 8.49 -17.82 -6.77
CA LEU A 410 7.67 -18.66 -7.65
C LEU A 410 7.53 -18.05 -9.05
N THR A 411 7.24 -16.75 -9.16
CA THR A 411 7.13 -16.05 -10.45
C THR A 411 8.45 -16.10 -11.22
N ARG A 412 9.59 -15.89 -10.54
CA ARG A 412 10.92 -16.04 -11.17
C ARG A 412 11.17 -17.47 -11.64
N ALA A 413 10.85 -18.47 -10.81
CA ALA A 413 10.98 -19.87 -11.19
C ALA A 413 10.08 -20.24 -12.38
N GLN A 414 8.84 -19.75 -12.42
CA GLN A 414 7.90 -19.92 -13.54
C GLN A 414 8.42 -19.25 -14.82
N SER A 415 8.95 -18.03 -14.73
CA SER A 415 9.54 -17.33 -15.89
C SER A 415 10.75 -18.08 -16.45
N HIS A 416 11.61 -18.60 -15.58
CA HIS A 416 12.77 -19.41 -15.99
C HIS A 416 12.31 -20.74 -16.62
N HIS A 417 11.30 -21.40 -16.04
CA HIS A 417 10.71 -22.64 -16.54
C HIS A 417 9.99 -22.46 -17.89
N GLY A 418 9.41 -21.29 -18.13
CA GLY A 418 8.72 -20.92 -19.38
C GLY A 418 9.63 -20.29 -20.45
N SER A 419 10.91 -20.06 -20.15
CA SER A 419 11.88 -19.49 -21.09
C SER A 419 12.10 -20.39 -22.31
N GLU A 420 12.38 -19.77 -23.47
CA GLU A 420 12.64 -20.50 -24.71
C GLU A 420 13.89 -21.37 -24.60
N GLU A 421 14.92 -20.93 -23.87
CA GLU A 421 16.12 -21.71 -23.57
C GLU A 421 15.79 -22.99 -22.80
N GLU A 422 14.98 -22.91 -21.75
CA GLU A 422 14.59 -24.07 -20.93
C GLU A 422 13.62 -25.00 -21.68
N LYS A 423 12.70 -24.45 -22.49
CA LYS A 423 11.86 -25.24 -23.41
C LYS A 423 12.69 -25.97 -24.45
N LYS A 424 13.70 -25.31 -25.05
CA LYS A 424 14.66 -25.93 -25.98
C LYS A 424 15.47 -27.02 -25.28
N ARG A 425 15.98 -26.76 -24.07
CA ARG A 425 16.71 -27.73 -23.26
C ARG A 425 15.88 -28.99 -22.98
N ARG A 426 14.59 -28.85 -22.65
CA ARG A 426 13.68 -30.00 -22.44
C ARG A 426 13.38 -30.76 -23.70
N LYS A 427 13.16 -30.07 -24.83
CA LYS A 427 13.01 -30.72 -26.13
C LYS A 427 14.25 -31.56 -26.48
N ILE A 428 15.45 -31.06 -26.18
CA ILE A 428 16.71 -31.80 -26.37
C ILE A 428 16.80 -32.99 -25.41
N LEU A 429 16.48 -32.81 -24.13
CA LEU A 429 16.53 -33.88 -23.14
C LEU A 429 15.53 -35.00 -23.47
N ALA A 430 14.30 -34.65 -23.85
CA ALA A 430 13.27 -35.60 -24.27
C ALA A 430 13.68 -36.39 -25.52
N ARG A 431 14.32 -35.74 -26.50
CA ARG A 431 14.90 -36.43 -27.68
C ARG A 431 16.01 -37.40 -27.28
N LYS A 432 16.86 -37.03 -26.32
CA LYS A 432 17.91 -37.94 -25.80
C LYS A 432 17.30 -39.15 -25.10
N VAL A 433 16.32 -38.96 -24.22
CA VAL A 433 15.62 -40.06 -23.52
C VAL A 433 14.92 -40.99 -24.53
N HIS A 434 14.26 -40.44 -25.54
CA HIS A 434 13.61 -41.23 -26.59
C HIS A 434 14.62 -42.05 -27.40
N ASN A 435 15.79 -41.48 -27.74
CA ASN A 435 16.85 -42.22 -28.41
C ASN A 435 17.44 -43.34 -27.53
N THR A 436 17.60 -43.10 -26.23
CA THR A 436 18.08 -44.12 -25.28
C THR A 436 17.05 -45.24 -25.09
N GLU A 437 15.76 -44.93 -25.01
CA GLU A 437 14.68 -45.94 -24.97
C GLU A 437 14.61 -46.75 -26.26
N THR A 438 14.81 -46.11 -27.42
CA THR A 438 14.83 -46.79 -28.72
C THR A 438 16.02 -47.74 -28.80
N LEU A 439 17.20 -47.29 -28.36
CA LEU A 439 18.40 -48.12 -28.29
C LEU A 439 18.22 -49.29 -27.31
N PHE A 440 17.61 -49.04 -26.14
CA PHE A 440 17.30 -50.08 -25.17
C PHE A 440 16.36 -51.13 -25.75
N LYS A 441 15.26 -50.72 -26.42
CA LYS A 441 14.34 -51.64 -27.11
C LYS A 441 15.03 -52.45 -28.20
N LEU A 442 15.95 -51.85 -28.96
CA LEU A 442 16.71 -52.53 -30.02
C LEU A 442 17.67 -53.57 -29.44
N VAL A 443 18.34 -53.25 -28.34
CA VAL A 443 19.20 -54.19 -27.59
C VAL A 443 18.37 -55.31 -26.97
N THR A 444 17.21 -55.02 -26.37
CA THR A 444 16.30 -56.03 -25.85
C THR A 444 15.80 -56.95 -26.97
N LEU A 445 15.44 -56.41 -28.14
CA LEU A 445 15.02 -57.19 -29.30
C LEU A 445 16.15 -58.10 -29.82
N LEU A 446 17.39 -57.59 -29.90
CA LEU A 446 18.56 -58.39 -30.25
C LEU A 446 18.82 -59.50 -29.22
N THR A 447 18.69 -59.20 -27.94
CA THR A 447 18.92 -60.15 -26.84
C THR A 447 17.86 -61.27 -26.84
N ILE A 448 16.61 -60.92 -27.13
CA ILE A 448 15.51 -61.89 -27.33
C ILE A 448 15.78 -62.74 -28.58
N THR A 449 16.24 -62.14 -29.68
CA THR A 449 16.56 -62.87 -30.93
C THR A 449 17.75 -63.82 -30.75
N LEU A 450 18.73 -63.46 -29.92
CA LEU A 450 19.85 -64.34 -29.51
C LEU A 450 19.39 -65.44 -28.56
N HIS A 451 18.47 -65.16 -27.62
CA HIS A 451 17.89 -66.18 -26.74
C HIS A 451 17.02 -67.18 -27.50
N VAL A 452 16.23 -66.74 -28.49
CA VAL A 452 15.38 -67.63 -29.32
C VAL A 452 16.23 -68.54 -30.22
N ASN A 453 17.39 -68.08 -30.70
CA ASN A 453 18.31 -68.94 -31.45
C ASN A 453 19.06 -69.96 -30.56
N LEU A 454 19.23 -69.68 -29.27
CA LEU A 454 19.84 -70.64 -28.33
C LEU A 454 18.80 -71.65 -27.77
N PHE A 455 17.51 -71.32 -27.79
CA PHE A 455 16.44 -72.16 -27.24
C PHE A 455 15.83 -73.17 -28.23
N PHE A 456 16.28 -73.20 -29.50
CA PHE A 456 15.89 -74.23 -30.48
C PHE A 456 16.71 -75.53 -30.40
N CYS A 457 17.62 -75.63 -29.42
CA CYS A 457 18.26 -76.88 -29.03
C CYS A 457 18.09 -77.07 -27.53
N LEU A 458 16.88 -77.36 -27.05
CA LEU A 458 16.59 -78.25 -25.91
C LEU A 458 15.12 -78.16 -25.49
N SER A 459 14.49 -79.34 -25.45
CA SER A 459 13.36 -79.71 -24.58
C SER A 459 11.93 -79.55 -25.10
N SER A 460 11.42 -80.71 -25.55
CA SER A 460 10.05 -81.19 -25.41
C SER A 460 9.57 -81.16 -23.94
N GLY A 461 8.29 -80.83 -23.70
CA GLY A 461 7.62 -81.19 -22.44
C GLY A 461 6.50 -80.26 -21.98
N SER A 462 5.28 -80.82 -21.97
CA SER A 462 3.99 -80.35 -21.44
C SER A 462 3.94 -79.47 -20.18
N GLY A 463 2.88 -78.67 -20.06
CA GLY A 463 2.28 -78.32 -18.77
C GLY A 463 1.40 -77.06 -18.79
N ALA A 464 0.10 -77.23 -18.49
CA ALA A 464 -0.95 -76.20 -18.50
C ALA A 464 -0.96 -75.28 -17.24
N SER A 465 -1.47 -74.05 -17.38
CA SER A 465 -2.50 -73.42 -16.50
C SER A 465 -2.65 -71.89 -16.72
N SER A 466 -3.86 -71.39 -16.42
CA SER A 466 -4.48 -70.10 -16.78
C SER A 466 -4.22 -68.95 -15.75
N PRO A 467 -4.72 -67.70 -15.95
CA PRO A 467 -4.06 -66.44 -15.52
C PRO A 467 -4.59 -65.81 -14.22
N PRO A 468 -3.99 -64.69 -13.76
CA PRO A 468 -4.80 -63.64 -13.14
C PRO A 468 -4.44 -62.17 -13.51
N THR A 469 -5.52 -61.42 -13.78
CA THR A 469 -5.89 -60.02 -13.41
C THR A 469 -4.85 -58.92 -13.11
N CYS A 470 -5.13 -57.73 -13.69
CA CYS A 470 -4.56 -56.39 -13.44
C CYS A 470 -4.43 -55.97 -11.97
N PRO A 471 -3.62 -54.91 -11.71
CA PRO A 471 -4.16 -53.79 -10.95
C PRO A 471 -3.85 -52.38 -11.48
N SER A 472 -4.68 -51.48 -10.97
CA SER A 472 -4.98 -50.08 -11.26
C SER A 472 -3.87 -49.05 -11.06
N SER A 473 -4.01 -47.94 -11.78
CA SER A 473 -3.27 -46.67 -11.71
C SER A 473 -3.52 -45.85 -10.42
N PRO A 474 -2.54 -45.07 -9.93
CA PRO A 474 -2.72 -44.17 -8.79
C PRO A 474 -3.28 -42.79 -9.20
N THR A 475 -4.15 -42.27 -8.33
CA THR A 475 -4.77 -40.94 -8.31
C THR A 475 -3.75 -39.83 -7.95
N PRO A 476 -3.88 -38.59 -8.47
CA PRO A 476 -3.03 -37.47 -8.06
C PRO A 476 -3.48 -36.81 -6.75
N PRO A 477 -2.56 -36.16 -5.99
CA PRO A 477 -2.87 -35.56 -4.70
C PRO A 477 -3.58 -34.21 -4.81
N SER A 478 -4.34 -33.92 -3.75
CA SER A 478 -5.16 -32.74 -3.50
C SER A 478 -4.34 -31.45 -3.41
N THR A 479 -4.78 -30.42 -4.12
CA THR A 479 -4.27 -29.05 -4.04
C THR A 479 -5.02 -28.29 -2.97
N THR A 480 -4.39 -28.11 -1.80
CA THR A 480 -4.81 -27.15 -0.78
C THR A 480 -4.08 -25.82 -0.98
N GLY A 481 -4.85 -24.72 -0.92
CA GLY A 481 -4.36 -23.39 -0.54
C GLY A 481 -3.59 -22.60 -1.59
N MET A 482 -4.29 -22.04 -2.58
CA MET A 482 -3.76 -20.92 -3.35
C MET A 482 -3.91 -19.60 -2.58
N PRO A 483 -2.88 -18.72 -2.55
CA PRO A 483 -3.04 -17.36 -2.06
C PRO A 483 -3.81 -16.52 -3.08
N VAL A 484 -4.80 -15.78 -2.59
CA VAL A 484 -5.70 -14.92 -3.35
C VAL A 484 -4.90 -13.73 -3.94
N CYS A 485 -4.47 -13.85 -5.19
CA CYS A 485 -4.28 -12.70 -6.06
C CYS A 485 -5.63 -12.48 -6.74
N LEU A 486 -6.40 -11.48 -6.30
CA LEU A 486 -7.71 -11.16 -6.89
C LEU A 486 -7.49 -10.58 -8.29
N ALA A 487 -7.38 -11.46 -9.28
CA ALA A 487 -7.51 -11.09 -10.68
C ALA A 487 -9.00 -10.84 -10.94
N VAL A 488 -9.40 -9.58 -11.02
CA VAL A 488 -10.79 -9.22 -11.35
C VAL A 488 -10.93 -9.21 -12.86
N CYS A 489 -11.76 -10.10 -13.38
CA CYS A 489 -12.18 -10.10 -14.78
C CYS A 489 -13.18 -8.94 -14.99
N VAL A 490 -12.82 -7.96 -15.83
CA VAL A 490 -13.65 -6.77 -16.08
C VAL A 490 -14.35 -6.89 -17.43
N CYS A 491 -15.68 -6.95 -17.40
CA CYS A 491 -16.52 -7.06 -18.61
C CYS A 491 -17.03 -5.68 -19.11
N MET A 492 -16.92 -5.48 -20.43
CA MET A 492 -17.40 -4.41 -21.35
C MET A 492 -18.03 -3.11 -20.82
N LEU A 493 -19.08 -3.13 -19.98
CA LEU A 493 -19.79 -1.90 -19.57
C LEU A 493 -19.01 -1.02 -18.58
N LYS A 494 -18.05 -1.58 -17.85
CA LYS A 494 -17.41 -0.88 -16.72
C LYS A 494 -16.27 0.06 -17.14
N CYS A 495 -15.54 -0.20 -18.23
CA CYS A 495 -14.38 0.63 -18.63
C CYS A 495 -14.78 2.05 -19.04
N LEU A 496 -15.94 2.20 -19.71
CA LEU A 496 -16.55 3.49 -20.01
C LEU A 496 -16.81 4.30 -18.73
N SER A 497 -17.26 3.63 -17.67
CA SER A 497 -17.52 4.22 -16.36
C SER A 497 -16.26 4.66 -15.62
N VAL A 498 -15.06 4.16 -15.91
CA VAL A 498 -13.81 4.70 -15.31
C VAL A 498 -13.45 6.03 -15.93
N CYS A 499 -13.43 6.08 -17.26
CA CYS A 499 -13.13 7.33 -17.96
C CYS A 499 -14.21 8.36 -17.63
N LEU A 500 -15.49 7.98 -17.67
CA LEU A 500 -16.56 8.88 -17.26
C LEU A 500 -16.53 9.18 -15.77
N SER A 501 -16.39 8.24 -14.83
CA SER A 501 -16.45 8.55 -13.39
C SER A 501 -15.19 9.25 -12.88
N VAL A 502 -13.99 8.88 -13.31
CA VAL A 502 -12.75 9.61 -12.97
C VAL A 502 -12.84 11.02 -13.57
N CYS A 503 -13.27 11.17 -14.82
CA CYS A 503 -13.37 12.49 -15.44
C CYS A 503 -14.57 13.31 -14.92
N LEU A 504 -15.75 12.72 -14.69
CA LEU A 504 -16.92 13.40 -14.13
C LEU A 504 -16.66 13.82 -12.69
N SER A 505 -16.05 12.98 -11.85
CA SER A 505 -15.68 13.37 -10.48
C SER A 505 -14.59 14.46 -10.44
N LEU A 506 -13.80 14.62 -11.51
CA LEU A 506 -12.76 15.65 -11.62
C LEU A 506 -13.19 16.90 -12.41
N CYS A 507 -14.15 16.78 -13.33
CA CYS A 507 -14.69 17.86 -14.17
C CYS A 507 -15.92 18.53 -13.54
N PHE A 508 -16.81 17.78 -12.85
CA PHE A 508 -17.93 18.37 -12.07
C PHE A 508 -17.49 18.94 -10.71
N ALA A 509 -16.18 19.09 -10.49
CA ALA A 509 -15.60 19.84 -9.38
C ALA A 509 -15.16 21.26 -9.81
N GLN A 510 -15.65 21.75 -10.95
CA GLN A 510 -15.38 23.10 -11.48
C GLN A 510 -16.53 24.09 -11.32
N ASP A 511 -17.65 23.72 -10.70
CA ASP A 511 -18.73 24.65 -10.34
C ASP A 511 -19.00 24.67 -8.83
#